data_AF-A0A956LAS7-F1
#
_entry.id   AF-A0A956LAS7-F1
#
_cell.length_a   1.000
_cell.length_b   1.000
_cell.length_c   1.000
_cell.angle_alpha   90.00
_cell.angle_beta   90.00
_cell.angle_gamma   90.00
#
_symmetry.space_group_name_H-M   'P 1'
#
loop_
_entity.id
_entity.type
_entity.pdbx_description
1 polymer ?
#
loop_
_entity_poly.entity_id
_entity_poly.type
_entity_poly.pdbx_seq_one_letter_code
_entity_poly.pdbx_strand_id
1 'polypeptide(L)'
;MTPSEDPLFAAVNDSEVQAVIDAGGQPVFDHYRMGGADAFLDFIATELQPLVEANYPADPDDATIVGASLGGTFATYALFERPELFERYVIVSPGLNWDDAMLMDLEAEYAANHEDLSARVFLAAGGLEELERQVESMLAGTHPRAVSIGAIVEEPDYHARLLRYVRAYRAHPDTEAPLRENIAADPHWQQLERTFG
;
A
#
# COMPACT_ATOMS: atom_id res chain seq x y z
N MET A 1 -0.86 5.11 -38.12
CA MET A 1 -0.49 3.97 -37.26
C MET A 1 -1.22 4.22 -35.95
N THR A 2 -2.36 3.55 -35.75
CA THR A 2 -3.18 3.66 -34.55
C THR A 2 -2.50 2.91 -33.41
N PRO A 3 -2.42 3.46 -32.18
CA PRO A 3 -1.95 2.70 -31.03
C PRO A 3 -2.91 1.53 -30.77
N SER A 4 -2.35 0.35 -30.53
CA SER A 4 -3.07 -0.87 -30.18
C SER A 4 -3.65 -0.75 -28.77
N GLU A 5 -4.96 -0.94 -28.64
CA GLU A 5 -5.65 -1.10 -27.36
C GLU A 5 -5.34 -2.49 -26.81
N ASP A 6 -4.54 -2.53 -25.75
CA ASP A 6 -4.29 -3.75 -24.97
C ASP A 6 -5.50 -3.98 -24.05
N PRO A 7 -6.28 -5.08 -24.25
CA PRO A 7 -7.53 -5.30 -23.53
C PRO A 7 -7.35 -5.56 -22.03
N LEU A 8 -6.13 -5.79 -21.54
CA LEU A 8 -5.85 -5.98 -20.11
C LEU A 8 -5.86 -4.68 -19.30
N PHE A 9 -5.74 -3.52 -19.94
CA PHE A 9 -5.80 -2.21 -19.26
C PHE A 9 -7.18 -1.52 -19.35
N ALA A 10 -8.09 -2.04 -20.17
CA ALA A 10 -9.41 -1.45 -20.39
C ALA A 10 -10.46 -1.74 -19.28
N ALA A 11 -10.08 -2.53 -18.25
CA ALA A 11 -11.01 -2.98 -17.22
C ALA A 11 -10.98 -2.16 -15.91
N VAL A 12 -10.14 -1.12 -15.81
CA VAL A 12 -10.28 -0.12 -14.74
C VAL A 12 -10.82 1.15 -15.37
N ASN A 13 -12.13 1.16 -15.63
CA ASN A 13 -12.80 2.38 -16.02
C ASN A 13 -12.86 3.31 -14.80
N ASP A 14 -12.32 4.52 -14.93
CA ASP A 14 -12.44 5.66 -13.98
C ASP A 14 -13.91 6.04 -13.62
N SER A 15 -14.91 5.33 -14.16
CA SER A 15 -16.33 5.62 -13.97
C SER A 15 -17.02 4.86 -12.82
N GLU A 16 -16.32 3.97 -12.11
CA GLU A 16 -16.90 3.21 -10.97
C GLU A 16 -16.69 3.83 -9.59
N VAL A 17 -15.92 4.92 -9.48
CA VAL A 17 -16.01 5.80 -8.30
C VAL A 17 -17.20 6.73 -8.49
N GLN A 18 -18.41 6.20 -8.34
CA GLN A 18 -19.61 7.04 -8.20
C GLN A 18 -19.53 7.74 -6.84
N ALA A 19 -19.18 9.04 -6.83
CA ALA A 19 -19.37 9.85 -5.64
C ALA A 19 -20.87 9.85 -5.30
N VAL A 20 -21.24 9.27 -4.17
CA VAL A 20 -22.61 9.36 -3.65
C VAL A 20 -22.77 10.79 -3.18
N ILE A 21 -23.65 11.59 -3.75
CA ILE A 21 -23.85 12.98 -3.29
C ILE A 21 -24.83 12.96 -2.11
N ASP A 22 -24.46 13.54 -0.95
CA ASP A 22 -25.38 13.62 0.19
C ASP A 22 -26.54 14.59 -0.08
N ALA A 23 -27.52 14.59 0.83
CA ALA A 23 -28.66 15.49 0.77
C ALA A 23 -28.28 16.99 0.81
N GLY A 24 -27.01 17.32 1.13
CA GLY A 24 -26.43 18.67 1.13
C GLY A 24 -25.65 19.02 -0.14
N GLY A 25 -25.56 18.12 -1.12
CA GLY A 25 -24.83 18.37 -2.37
C GLY A 25 -23.31 18.22 -2.26
N GLN A 26 -22.80 17.63 -1.17
CA GLN A 26 -21.37 17.32 -1.04
C GLN A 26 -21.09 15.92 -1.60
N PRO A 27 -19.94 15.71 -2.28
CA PRO A 27 -19.50 14.38 -2.63
C PRO A 27 -19.24 13.59 -1.34
N VAL A 28 -20.02 12.55 -1.11
CA VAL A 28 -19.70 11.47 -0.17
C VAL A 28 -18.91 10.45 -0.97
N PHE A 29 -17.64 10.33 -0.61
CA PHE A 29 -16.91 9.12 -0.94
C PHE A 29 -17.52 8.04 -0.06
N ASP A 30 -18.37 7.21 -0.67
CA ASP A 30 -18.76 5.96 -0.03
C ASP A 30 -17.46 5.28 0.38
N HIS A 31 -17.36 4.83 1.63
CA HIS A 31 -16.13 4.24 2.17
C HIS A 31 -15.89 2.88 1.49
N TYR A 32 -15.54 2.89 0.21
CA TYR A 32 -14.81 1.81 -0.43
C TYR A 32 -13.49 1.72 0.30
N ARG A 33 -13.47 0.95 1.39
CA ARG A 33 -12.28 0.64 2.17
C ARG A 33 -11.19 0.21 1.17
N MET A 34 -10.20 1.08 0.96
CA MET A 34 -9.08 0.91 0.03
C MET A 34 -9.40 0.68 -1.46
N GLY A 35 -10.37 1.40 -2.06
CA GLY A 35 -10.42 1.60 -3.52
C GLY A 35 -10.42 0.32 -4.38
N GLY A 36 -11.15 -0.72 -3.94
CA GLY A 36 -11.28 -2.00 -4.65
C GLY A 36 -10.72 -3.22 -3.91
N ALA A 37 -10.22 -3.05 -2.68
CA ALA A 37 -9.71 -4.16 -1.87
C ALA A 37 -10.77 -5.26 -1.61
N ASP A 38 -12.03 -4.90 -1.37
CA ASP A 38 -13.14 -5.85 -1.25
C ASP A 38 -13.25 -6.75 -2.48
N ALA A 39 -13.32 -6.13 -3.67
CA ALA A 39 -13.46 -6.83 -4.94
C ALA A 39 -12.24 -7.72 -5.23
N PHE A 40 -11.04 -7.26 -4.89
CA PHE A 40 -9.84 -8.06 -5.06
C PHE A 40 -9.80 -9.25 -4.10
N LEU A 41 -10.24 -9.06 -2.86
CA LEU A 41 -10.34 -10.13 -1.87
C LEU A 41 -11.43 -11.16 -2.25
N ASP A 42 -12.54 -10.70 -2.83
CA ASP A 42 -13.59 -11.56 -3.38
C ASP A 42 -13.08 -12.40 -4.55
N PHE A 43 -12.35 -11.77 -5.48
CA PHE A 43 -11.69 -12.48 -6.58
C PHE A 43 -10.76 -13.58 -6.04
N ILE A 44 -9.97 -13.27 -5.01
CA ILE A 44 -9.05 -14.26 -4.43
C ILE A 44 -9.83 -15.46 -3.86
N ALA A 45 -10.87 -15.19 -3.07
CA ALA A 45 -11.63 -16.22 -2.37
C ALA A 45 -12.51 -17.07 -3.30
N THR A 46 -13.12 -16.46 -4.31
CA THR A 46 -14.17 -17.10 -5.10
C THR A 46 -13.70 -17.60 -6.47
N GLU A 47 -12.59 -17.09 -6.96
CA GLU A 47 -12.05 -17.44 -8.28
C GLU A 47 -10.65 -18.03 -8.18
N LEU A 48 -9.70 -17.29 -7.60
CA LEU A 48 -8.28 -17.65 -7.64
C LEU A 48 -7.97 -18.90 -6.82
N GLN A 49 -8.34 -18.93 -5.54
CA GLN A 49 -8.09 -20.09 -4.67
C GLN A 49 -8.75 -21.36 -5.22
N PRO A 50 -10.05 -21.37 -5.59
CA PRO A 50 -10.68 -22.54 -6.21
C PRO A 50 -9.99 -23.00 -7.49
N LEU A 51 -9.54 -22.06 -8.33
CA LEU A 51 -8.79 -22.39 -9.55
C LEU A 51 -7.47 -23.10 -9.21
N VAL A 52 -6.72 -22.61 -8.22
CA VAL A 52 -5.45 -23.22 -7.81
C VAL A 52 -5.67 -24.61 -7.24
N GLU A 53 -6.63 -24.76 -6.33
CA GLU A 53 -6.96 -26.04 -5.69
C GLU A 53 -7.44 -27.10 -6.69
N ALA A 54 -8.17 -26.69 -7.73
CA ALA A 54 -8.63 -27.60 -8.77
C ALA A 54 -7.51 -28.09 -9.70
N ASN A 55 -6.42 -27.32 -9.84
CA ASN A 55 -5.38 -27.57 -10.83
C ASN A 55 -4.03 -28.00 -10.23
N TYR A 56 -3.83 -27.83 -8.92
CA TYR A 56 -2.59 -28.13 -8.22
C TYR A 56 -2.88 -28.82 -6.88
N PRO A 57 -1.96 -29.64 -6.35
CA PRO A 57 -2.11 -30.24 -5.03
C PRO A 57 -1.86 -29.21 -3.93
N ALA A 58 -2.78 -28.25 -3.81
CA ALA A 58 -2.82 -27.24 -2.76
C ALA A 58 -3.73 -27.71 -1.62
N ASP A 59 -3.35 -27.39 -0.38
CA ASP A 59 -4.18 -27.62 0.81
C ASP A 59 -4.97 -26.34 1.11
N PRO A 60 -6.31 -26.35 1.00
CA PRO A 60 -7.13 -25.16 1.26
C PRO A 60 -7.01 -24.67 2.71
N ASP A 61 -6.74 -25.57 3.66
CA ASP A 61 -6.63 -25.25 5.07
C ASP A 61 -5.23 -24.72 5.47
N ASP A 62 -4.29 -24.63 4.50
CA ASP A 62 -2.90 -24.20 4.74
C ASP A 62 -2.47 -22.97 3.92
N ALA A 63 -3.43 -22.16 3.47
CA ALA A 63 -3.18 -20.99 2.64
C ALA A 63 -2.39 -19.89 3.38
N THR A 64 -1.49 -19.21 2.66
CA THR A 64 -0.67 -18.10 3.19
C THR A 64 -0.73 -16.90 2.25
N ILE A 65 -1.03 -15.72 2.77
CA ILE A 65 -0.87 -14.45 2.05
C ILE A 65 0.43 -13.77 2.46
N VAL A 66 1.18 -13.27 1.47
CA VAL A 66 2.42 -12.53 1.65
C VAL A 66 2.31 -11.18 0.98
N GLY A 67 2.44 -10.10 1.75
CA GLY A 67 2.27 -8.74 1.28
C GLY A 67 3.43 -7.84 1.71
N ALA A 68 3.92 -7.00 0.80
CA ALA A 68 4.90 -5.97 1.09
C ALA A 68 4.43 -4.58 0.64
N SER A 69 4.72 -3.53 1.42
CA SER A 69 4.24 -2.15 1.14
C SER A 69 2.71 -2.12 0.99
N LEU A 70 2.16 -1.62 -0.12
CA LEU A 70 0.73 -1.68 -0.42
C LEU A 70 0.16 -3.11 -0.37
N GLY A 71 0.93 -4.12 -0.75
CA GLY A 71 0.51 -5.52 -0.60
C GLY A 71 0.44 -5.95 0.87
N GLY A 72 1.31 -5.38 1.72
CA GLY A 72 1.27 -5.60 3.17
C GLY A 72 0.08 -4.89 3.80
N THR A 73 -0.23 -3.68 3.33
CA THR A 73 -1.46 -2.95 3.65
C THR A 73 -2.70 -3.79 3.29
N PHE A 74 -2.78 -4.32 2.07
CA PHE A 74 -3.86 -5.21 1.65
C PHE A 74 -3.93 -6.52 2.46
N ALA A 75 -2.79 -7.15 2.76
CA ALA A 75 -2.76 -8.35 3.60
C ALA A 75 -3.24 -8.06 5.03
N THR A 76 -2.98 -6.86 5.56
CA THR A 76 -3.51 -6.40 6.86
C THR A 76 -5.01 -6.16 6.78
N TYR A 77 -5.49 -5.57 5.70
CA TYR A 77 -6.92 -5.41 5.44
C TYR A 77 -7.64 -6.78 5.39
N ALA A 78 -7.11 -7.73 4.61
CA ALA A 78 -7.66 -9.08 4.51
C ALA A 78 -7.67 -9.84 5.85
N LEU A 79 -6.71 -9.56 6.74
CA LEU A 79 -6.64 -10.14 8.08
C LEU A 79 -7.83 -9.74 8.96
N PHE A 80 -8.27 -8.48 8.88
CA PHE A 80 -9.36 -7.97 9.71
C PHE A 80 -10.74 -8.20 9.09
N GLU A 81 -10.85 -8.18 7.76
CA GLU A 81 -12.12 -8.39 7.06
C GLU A 81 -12.50 -9.87 6.94
N ARG A 82 -11.54 -10.75 6.62
CA ARG A 82 -11.75 -12.21 6.44
C ARG A 82 -10.55 -13.02 6.97
N PRO A 83 -10.33 -13.06 8.29
CA PRO A 83 -9.19 -13.76 8.91
C PRO A 83 -9.13 -15.25 8.57
N GLU A 84 -10.27 -15.87 8.29
CA GLU A 84 -10.39 -17.29 7.97
C GLU A 84 -9.94 -17.66 6.54
N LEU A 85 -9.74 -16.67 5.68
CA LEU A 85 -9.38 -16.91 4.27
C LEU A 85 -7.94 -17.42 4.10
N PHE A 86 -7.07 -17.12 5.07
CA PHE A 86 -5.69 -17.60 5.10
C PHE A 86 -5.32 -18.05 6.51
N GLU A 87 -4.67 -19.21 6.64
CA GLU A 87 -4.13 -19.67 7.92
C GLU A 87 -2.94 -18.79 8.37
N ARG A 88 -2.20 -18.19 7.41
CA ARG A 88 -0.98 -17.41 7.69
C ARG A 88 -0.90 -16.11 6.90
N TYR A 89 -0.37 -15.08 7.56
CA TYR A 89 -0.16 -13.76 7.02
C TYR A 89 1.30 -13.34 7.23
N VAL A 90 1.98 -12.99 6.15
CA VAL A 90 3.33 -12.38 6.18
C VAL A 90 3.21 -10.95 5.69
N ILE A 91 3.26 -10.01 6.61
CA ILE A 91 2.99 -8.60 6.39
C ILE A 91 4.30 -7.83 6.53
N VAL A 92 4.76 -7.22 5.45
CA VAL A 92 6.06 -6.52 5.40
C VAL A 92 5.84 -5.04 5.10
N SER A 93 6.27 -4.19 6.04
CA SER A 93 6.19 -2.72 5.94
C SER A 93 4.81 -2.20 5.49
N PRO A 94 3.71 -2.58 6.17
CA PRO A 94 2.37 -2.09 5.82
C PRO A 94 2.24 -0.60 6.15
N GLY A 95 1.50 0.14 5.33
CA GLY A 95 1.10 1.52 5.60
C GLY A 95 -0.07 1.58 6.57
N LEU A 96 0.15 1.28 7.86
CA LEU A 96 -0.94 1.17 8.85
C LEU A 96 -1.72 2.48 9.08
N ASN A 97 -1.09 3.63 8.82
CA ASN A 97 -1.71 4.95 8.97
C ASN A 97 -2.19 5.55 7.63
N TRP A 98 -2.14 4.77 6.55
CA TRP A 98 -2.60 5.20 5.23
C TRP A 98 -4.14 5.32 5.22
N ASP A 99 -4.68 6.19 4.36
CA ASP A 99 -6.11 6.45 4.17
C ASP A 99 -6.84 6.79 5.49
N ASP A 100 -6.47 7.91 6.12
CA ASP A 100 -7.03 8.39 7.40
C ASP A 100 -7.03 7.35 8.54
N ALA A 101 -6.02 6.48 8.55
CA ALA A 101 -5.87 5.38 9.52
C ALA A 101 -7.01 4.35 9.49
N MET A 102 -7.64 4.14 8.34
CA MET A 102 -8.71 3.15 8.14
C MET A 102 -8.35 1.73 8.64
N LEU A 103 -7.09 1.30 8.54
CA LEU A 103 -6.64 0.01 9.10
C LEU A 103 -6.72 -0.03 10.64
N MET A 104 -6.53 1.10 11.32
CA MET A 104 -6.69 1.19 12.77
C MET A 104 -8.15 1.13 13.18
N ASP A 105 -9.05 1.70 12.38
CA ASP A 105 -10.49 1.58 12.61
C ASP A 105 -10.97 0.13 12.43
N LEU A 106 -10.45 -0.58 11.43
CA LEU A 106 -10.70 -2.01 11.23
C LEU A 106 -10.21 -2.86 12.40
N GLU A 107 -9.00 -2.58 12.87
CA GLU A 107 -8.43 -3.27 14.03
C GLU A 107 -9.29 -3.03 15.28
N ALA A 108 -9.68 -1.77 15.53
CA ALA A 108 -10.52 -1.41 16.66
C ALA A 108 -11.91 -2.06 16.59
N GLU A 109 -12.53 -2.11 15.42
CA GLU A 109 -13.80 -2.80 15.18
C GLU A 109 -13.69 -4.30 15.42
N TYR A 110 -12.61 -4.93 14.96
CA TYR A 110 -12.33 -6.35 15.18
C TYR A 110 -12.15 -6.64 16.67
N ALA A 111 -11.29 -5.87 17.35
CA ALA A 111 -10.98 -6.01 18.78
C ALA A 111 -12.17 -5.72 19.70
N ALA A 112 -13.15 -4.93 19.25
CA ALA A 112 -14.39 -4.70 19.99
C ALA A 112 -15.25 -5.96 20.14
N ASN A 113 -15.11 -6.92 19.22
CA ASN A 113 -15.93 -8.14 19.15
C ASN A 113 -15.13 -9.44 19.34
N HIS A 114 -13.81 -9.36 19.40
CA HIS A 114 -12.91 -10.52 19.47
C HIS A 114 -11.77 -10.27 20.47
N GLU A 115 -11.42 -11.29 21.25
CA GLU A 115 -10.25 -11.27 22.13
C GLU A 115 -9.08 -12.10 21.57
N ASP A 116 -9.31 -12.81 20.47
CA ASP A 116 -8.35 -13.63 19.76
C ASP A 116 -8.47 -13.46 18.24
N LEU A 117 -7.42 -13.83 17.53
CA LEU A 117 -7.34 -13.82 16.08
C LEU A 117 -6.90 -15.21 15.63
N SER A 118 -7.78 -15.92 14.92
CA SER A 118 -7.53 -17.28 14.43
C SER A 118 -6.65 -17.27 13.18
N ALA A 119 -5.50 -16.61 13.23
CA ALA A 119 -4.53 -16.53 12.14
C ALA A 119 -3.09 -16.42 12.68
N ARG A 120 -2.12 -16.94 11.93
CA ARG A 120 -0.69 -16.79 12.27
C ARG A 120 -0.09 -15.61 11.53
N VAL A 121 0.31 -14.59 12.28
CA VAL A 121 0.82 -13.34 11.71
C VAL A 121 2.32 -13.20 11.93
N PHE A 122 3.06 -12.99 10.85
CA PHE A 122 4.42 -12.46 10.89
C PHE A 122 4.41 -11.03 10.37
N LEU A 123 4.72 -10.07 11.25
CA LEU A 123 4.81 -8.66 10.91
C LEU A 123 6.27 -8.21 10.92
N ALA A 124 6.77 -7.78 9.77
CA ALA A 124 8.06 -7.10 9.64
C ALA A 124 7.81 -5.60 9.44
N ALA A 125 7.93 -4.83 10.52
CA ALA A 125 7.91 -3.37 10.51
C ALA A 125 9.30 -2.81 10.86
N GLY A 126 9.60 -1.55 10.51
CA GLY A 126 10.88 -0.90 10.83
C GLY A 126 11.90 -0.86 9.69
N GLY A 127 11.44 -0.74 8.44
CA GLY A 127 12.34 -0.56 7.28
C GLY A 127 13.05 0.79 7.23
N LEU A 128 12.73 1.73 8.13
CA LEU A 128 13.25 3.10 8.11
C LEU A 128 14.74 3.16 8.48
N GLU A 129 15.20 2.38 9.45
CA GLU A 129 16.62 2.25 9.80
C GLU A 129 17.44 1.74 8.60
N GLU A 130 16.91 0.75 7.91
CA GLU A 130 17.55 0.14 6.74
C GLU A 130 17.52 1.09 5.53
N LEU A 131 16.41 1.81 5.34
CA LEU A 131 16.32 2.88 4.33
C LEU A 131 17.34 3.98 4.60
N GLU A 132 17.42 4.46 5.84
CA GLU A 132 18.43 5.46 6.23
C GLU A 132 19.84 4.97 5.90
N ARG A 133 20.19 3.75 6.33
CA ARG A 133 21.50 3.14 6.05
C ARG A 133 21.78 3.00 4.56
N GLN A 134 20.80 2.61 3.75
CA GLN A 134 20.96 2.50 2.31
C GLN A 134 21.17 3.87 1.65
N VAL A 135 20.40 4.88 2.04
CA VAL A 135 20.53 6.25 1.51
C VAL A 135 21.88 6.87 1.92
N GLU A 136 22.36 6.63 3.14
CA GLU A 136 23.72 7.00 3.56
C GLU A 136 24.78 6.36 2.66
N SER A 137 24.66 5.06 2.39
CA SER A 137 25.60 4.35 1.52
C SER A 137 25.55 4.83 0.06
N MET A 138 24.38 5.26 -0.42
CA MET A 138 24.19 5.89 -1.73
C MET A 138 24.95 7.22 -1.81
N LEU A 139 24.79 8.09 -0.81
CA LEU A 139 25.49 9.37 -0.72
C LEU A 139 27.00 9.21 -0.54
N ALA A 140 27.43 8.17 0.16
CA ALA A 140 28.85 7.83 0.31
C ALA A 140 29.46 7.14 -0.94
N GLY A 141 28.65 6.82 -1.96
CA GLY A 141 29.10 6.10 -3.15
C GLY A 141 29.53 4.64 -2.88
N THR A 142 29.14 4.07 -1.73
CA THR A 142 29.51 2.71 -1.30
C THR A 142 28.40 1.69 -1.56
N HIS A 143 27.19 2.15 -1.91
CA HIS A 143 26.09 1.26 -2.22
C HIS A 143 26.38 0.46 -3.51
N PRO A 144 26.20 -0.88 -3.52
CA PRO A 144 26.52 -1.72 -4.67
C PRO A 144 25.70 -1.39 -5.93
N ARG A 145 24.58 -0.69 -5.77
CA ARG A 145 23.72 -0.24 -6.88
C ARG A 145 23.74 1.29 -7.09
N ALA A 146 24.73 2.01 -6.53
CA ALA A 146 24.78 3.47 -6.62
C ALA A 146 24.71 4.00 -8.06
N VAL A 147 25.42 3.35 -8.98
CA VAL A 147 25.42 3.74 -10.40
C VAL A 147 24.05 3.51 -11.04
N SER A 148 23.45 2.34 -10.85
CA SER A 148 22.16 2.00 -11.46
C SER A 148 21.00 2.85 -10.92
N ILE A 149 20.97 3.07 -9.61
CA ILE A 149 19.96 3.92 -8.97
C ILE A 149 20.18 5.38 -9.37
N GLY A 150 21.43 5.87 -9.36
CA GLY A 150 21.75 7.23 -9.79
C GLY A 150 21.39 7.51 -11.26
N ALA A 151 21.40 6.50 -12.13
CA ALA A 151 21.04 6.64 -13.54
C ALA A 151 19.53 6.87 -13.79
N ILE A 152 18.67 6.49 -12.85
CA ILE A 152 17.20 6.63 -12.95
C ILE A 152 16.65 7.75 -12.07
N VAL A 153 17.49 8.35 -11.23
CA VAL A 153 17.09 9.45 -10.35
C VAL A 153 17.40 10.77 -11.06
N GLU A 154 16.34 11.50 -11.38
CA GLU A 154 16.39 12.73 -12.18
C GLU A 154 16.99 13.90 -11.40
N GLU A 155 16.80 13.94 -10.08
CA GLU A 155 17.23 15.03 -9.20
C GLU A 155 18.55 14.67 -8.48
N PRO A 156 19.66 15.40 -8.74
CA PRO A 156 20.98 15.08 -8.17
C PRO A 156 21.03 15.09 -6.63
N ASP A 157 20.16 15.85 -5.98
CA ASP A 157 20.09 16.01 -4.53
C ASP A 157 18.97 15.19 -3.86
N TYR A 158 18.22 14.38 -4.64
CA TYR A 158 17.11 13.56 -4.15
C TYR A 158 17.47 12.73 -2.91
N HIS A 159 18.58 11.99 -2.96
CA HIS A 159 19.02 11.14 -1.86
C HIS A 159 19.39 11.94 -0.61
N ALA A 160 19.93 13.16 -0.77
CA ALA A 160 20.25 14.04 0.35
C ALA A 160 18.98 14.60 1.00
N ARG A 161 17.96 14.93 0.20
CA ARG A 161 16.62 15.32 0.70
C ARG A 161 15.93 14.16 1.40
N LEU A 162 15.91 12.98 0.78
CA LEU A 162 15.34 11.77 1.35
C LEU A 162 15.97 11.41 2.70
N LEU A 163 17.30 11.49 2.82
CA LEU A 163 17.98 11.23 4.09
C LEU A 163 17.56 12.22 5.19
N ARG A 164 17.44 13.51 4.85
CA ARG A 164 16.96 14.53 5.81
C ARG A 164 15.53 14.24 6.23
N TYR A 165 14.67 13.89 5.29
CA TYR A 165 13.27 13.55 5.57
C TYR A 165 13.17 12.30 6.46
N VAL A 166 13.83 11.20 6.11
CA VAL A 166 13.80 9.95 6.90
C VAL A 166 14.23 10.21 8.34
N ARG A 167 15.30 10.97 8.56
CA ARG A 167 15.76 11.34 9.90
C ARG A 167 14.76 12.23 10.66
N ALA A 168 14.15 13.19 9.97
CA ALA A 168 13.13 14.06 10.56
C ALA A 168 11.87 13.25 10.93
N TYR A 169 11.38 12.41 10.02
CA TYR A 169 10.25 11.53 10.22
C TYR A 169 10.45 10.54 11.38
N ARG A 170 11.65 9.94 11.48
CA ARG A 170 12.01 9.06 12.62
C ARG A 170 11.99 9.78 13.97
N ALA A 171 12.28 11.08 14.00
CA ALA A 171 12.20 11.90 15.21
C ALA A 171 10.78 12.42 15.48
N HIS A 172 10.04 12.74 14.42
CA HIS A 172 8.73 13.39 14.41
C HIS A 172 7.85 12.76 13.31
N PRO A 173 7.02 11.74 13.62
CA PRO A 173 6.22 11.02 12.62
C PRO A 173 5.15 11.86 11.90
N ASP A 174 4.89 13.07 12.37
CA ASP A 174 4.04 14.10 11.75
C ASP A 174 4.78 14.96 10.71
N THR A 175 6.06 14.67 10.43
CA THR A 175 6.84 15.36 9.40
C THR A 175 6.21 15.15 8.03
N GLU A 176 5.82 16.24 7.35
CA GLU A 176 5.34 16.18 5.97
C GLU A 176 6.44 15.70 5.00
N ALA A 177 6.07 14.84 4.05
CA ALA A 177 6.95 14.41 2.98
C ALA A 177 7.37 15.61 2.11
N PRO A 178 8.66 15.71 1.72
CA PRO A 178 9.11 16.76 0.83
C PRO A 178 8.53 16.55 -0.57
N LEU A 179 7.69 17.48 -1.03
CA LEU A 179 7.19 17.50 -2.40
C LEU A 179 8.34 17.80 -3.38
N ARG A 180 8.29 17.21 -4.58
CA ARG A 180 9.25 17.54 -5.65
C ARG A 180 9.06 18.99 -6.07
N GLU A 181 10.13 19.69 -6.49
CA GLU A 181 10.03 21.12 -6.86
C GLU A 181 9.00 21.38 -7.96
N ASN A 182 8.92 20.47 -8.95
CA ASN A 182 7.96 20.55 -10.04
C ASN A 182 6.51 20.26 -9.62
N ILE A 183 6.29 19.67 -8.44
CA ILE A 183 4.96 19.42 -7.86
C ILE A 183 4.61 20.54 -6.86
N ALA A 184 5.56 20.94 -6.01
CA ALA A 184 5.41 22.04 -5.08
C ALA A 184 5.05 23.38 -5.77
N ALA A 185 5.41 23.55 -7.05
CA ALA A 185 5.07 24.73 -7.82
C ALA A 185 3.64 24.71 -8.40
N ASP A 186 2.96 23.56 -8.44
CA ASP A 186 1.65 23.40 -9.10
C ASP A 186 0.57 22.95 -8.09
N PRO A 187 -0.37 23.85 -7.70
CA PRO A 187 -1.44 23.53 -6.77
C PRO A 187 -2.30 22.31 -7.16
N HIS A 188 -2.40 22.00 -8.46
CA HIS A 188 -3.14 20.84 -8.94
C HIS A 188 -2.45 19.52 -8.55
N TRP A 189 -1.13 19.44 -8.70
CA TRP A 189 -0.35 18.23 -8.42
C TRP A 189 -0.06 18.04 -6.93
N GLN A 190 -0.03 19.12 -6.13
CA GLN A 190 0.15 19.03 -4.68
C GLN A 190 -0.94 18.22 -3.99
N GLN A 191 -2.19 18.34 -4.44
CA GLN A 191 -3.30 17.61 -3.85
C GLN A 191 -3.23 16.12 -4.17
N LEU A 192 -2.87 15.77 -5.41
CA LEU A 192 -2.72 14.38 -5.86
C LEU A 192 -1.53 13.68 -5.20
N GLU A 193 -0.39 14.37 -5.04
CA GLU A 193 0.80 13.79 -4.38
C GLU A 193 0.53 13.45 -2.90
N ARG A 194 -0.35 14.20 -2.22
CA ARG A 194 -0.79 13.90 -0.85
C ARG A 194 -1.72 12.70 -0.74
N THR A 195 -2.39 12.32 -1.82
CA THR A 195 -3.31 11.17 -1.86
C THR A 195 -2.58 9.84 -2.05
N PHE A 196 -1.43 9.85 -2.74
CA PHE A 196 -0.64 8.64 -3.03
C PHE A 196 0.68 8.55 -2.24
N GLY A 197 0.91 9.47 -1.29
CA GLY A 197 2.09 9.56 -0.43
C GLY A 197 1.97 8.76 0.85
#